data_AF-A0A450XUV5-F1
#
_entry.id   AF-A0A450XUV5-F1
#
_cell.length_a   1.000
_cell.length_b   1.000
_cell.length_c   1.000
_cell.angle_alpha   90.00
_cell.angle_beta   90.00
_cell.angle_gamma   90.00
#
_symmetry.space_group_name_H-M   'P 1'
#
loop_
_entity.id
_entity.type
_entity.pdbx_description
1 polymer ?
#
loop_
_entity_poly.entity_id
_entity_poly.type
_entity_poly.pdbx_seq_one_letter_code
_entity_poly.pdbx_strand_id
1 'polypeptide(L)'
;MNPSVDSGRSINVALYRKPLKGIRYKEYVVLLCSFTKPPTETTMKRFNTTGPIQNDIHYAISPLSRWDMDEIEALIVERQYFVLHAPRQTGKTSCLLALMDKLNAEGNYTALYVNIEPAQAARENVEAGMRTIIDAIAENAKHYLDDQRVGVWVHQILREFNPYSALQNLLARWSRENPRPIVLLLDEVDTLIGYTLISVLRQLRAGYTDRPAAYP
;
A
#
# COMPACT_ATOMS: atom_id res chain seq x y z
N MET A 1 20.29 41.29 20.76
CA MET A 1 21.50 40.48 20.53
C MET A 1 21.09 39.02 20.52
N ASN A 2 21.56 38.25 19.53
CA ASN A 2 21.72 36.77 19.59
C ASN A 2 23.20 36.49 19.98
N PRO A 3 23.63 35.26 20.32
CA PRO A 3 23.10 33.92 20.01
C PRO A 3 22.74 33.11 21.30
N SER A 4 22.58 31.76 21.37
CA SER A 4 23.08 30.64 20.55
C SER A 4 22.39 29.28 20.78
N VAL A 5 22.32 28.45 19.72
CA VAL A 5 22.43 26.96 19.64
C VAL A 5 21.52 26.15 20.61
N ASP A 6 20.43 25.49 20.17
CA ASP A 6 20.26 24.33 19.25
C ASP A 6 20.78 22.97 19.78
N SER A 7 19.85 22.02 19.98
CA SER A 7 20.01 20.59 19.67
C SER A 7 18.70 19.83 19.94
N GLY A 8 17.96 19.45 18.89
CA GLY A 8 16.68 18.75 19.09
C GLY A 8 15.84 18.50 17.83
N ARG A 9 16.43 17.98 16.74
CA ARG A 9 15.67 17.70 15.50
C ARG A 9 14.77 16.47 15.62
N SER A 10 13.55 16.67 16.10
CA SER A 10 12.48 15.67 16.05
C SER A 10 12.16 15.25 14.61
N ILE A 11 11.84 13.97 14.43
CA ILE A 11 11.44 13.40 13.13
C ILE A 11 10.01 13.87 12.81
N ASN A 12 9.86 14.72 11.80
CA ASN A 12 8.53 15.06 11.28
C ASN A 12 7.91 13.83 10.59
N VAL A 13 6.92 13.24 11.25
CA VAL A 13 5.86 12.43 10.64
C VAL A 13 4.62 13.31 10.58
N ALA A 14 4.14 13.59 9.37
CA ALA A 14 3.00 14.48 9.15
C ALA A 14 1.66 13.80 9.47
N LEU A 15 1.39 13.57 10.76
CA LEU A 15 0.03 13.25 11.24
C LEU A 15 -0.85 14.49 11.03
N TYR A 16 -1.70 14.46 10.00
CA TYR A 16 -2.49 15.61 9.56
C TYR A 16 -3.65 15.93 10.53
N ARG A 17 -3.31 16.61 11.63
CA ARG A 17 -4.19 16.83 12.78
C ARG A 17 -5.14 18.02 12.54
N LYS A 18 -6.15 17.85 11.67
CA LYS A 18 -7.24 18.82 11.48
C LYS A 18 -8.36 18.55 12.51
N PRO A 19 -8.66 19.46 13.46
CA PRO A 19 -9.66 19.20 14.49
C PRO A 19 -11.08 19.39 13.94
N LEU A 20 -11.76 18.30 13.61
CA LEU A 20 -13.22 18.30 13.48
C LEU A 20 -13.84 18.65 14.84
N LYS A 21 -14.60 19.75 14.90
CA LYS A 21 -15.16 20.25 16.16
C LYS A 21 -16.23 19.31 16.71
N GLY A 22 -16.02 18.80 17.92
CA GLY A 22 -17.12 18.54 18.87
C GLY A 22 -17.52 17.10 19.17
N ILE A 23 -16.82 16.07 18.68
CA ILE A 23 -17.15 14.66 19.01
C ILE A 23 -16.14 14.09 20.02
N ARG A 24 -16.66 13.55 21.14
CA ARG A 24 -15.89 12.82 22.16
C ARG A 24 -16.00 11.31 21.89
N TYR A 25 -14.94 10.57 22.20
CA TYR A 25 -14.76 9.12 21.99
C TYR A 25 -16.04 8.27 21.88
N LYS A 26 -16.20 7.52 20.77
CA LYS A 26 -16.77 6.16 20.70
C LYS A 26 -16.71 5.54 19.29
N GLU A 27 -16.68 4.20 19.29
CA GLU A 27 -17.18 3.19 18.32
C GLU A 27 -17.37 3.56 16.82
N TYR A 28 -16.76 2.79 15.91
CA TYR A 28 -16.77 2.97 14.44
C TYR A 28 -17.78 2.04 13.72
N VAL A 29 -18.84 2.56 13.07
CA VAL A 29 -19.88 1.74 12.41
C VAL A 29 -20.54 2.40 11.16
N VAL A 30 -20.34 1.79 9.96
CA VAL A 30 -21.29 1.65 8.80
C VAL A 30 -21.62 2.98 8.03
N LEU A 31 -22.16 3.12 6.79
CA LEU A 31 -23.23 2.43 6.02
C LEU A 31 -22.97 2.18 4.50
N LEU A 32 -23.85 2.62 3.57
CA LEU A 32 -24.07 2.06 2.22
C LEU A 32 -24.59 3.08 1.15
N CYS A 33 -24.32 2.75 -0.13
CA CYS A 33 -25.07 3.07 -1.38
C CYS A 33 -25.21 4.56 -1.84
N SER A 34 -25.33 4.90 -3.13
CA SER A 34 -25.58 4.14 -4.39
C SER A 34 -24.97 4.89 -5.63
N PHE A 35 -25.11 4.58 -6.93
CA PHE A 35 -25.95 3.59 -7.67
C PHE A 35 -25.13 2.91 -8.83
N THR A 36 -25.35 2.89 -10.17
CA THR A 36 -26.29 3.47 -11.18
C THR A 36 -26.31 2.66 -12.51
N LYS A 37 -27.53 2.33 -13.02
CA LYS A 37 -27.94 1.73 -14.33
C LYS A 37 -27.31 0.40 -14.86
N PRO A 38 -28.02 -0.38 -15.71
CA PRO A 38 -27.68 -1.79 -15.99
C PRO A 38 -27.39 -2.15 -17.48
N PRO A 39 -26.73 -3.30 -17.73
CA PRO A 39 -26.96 -4.16 -18.89
C PRO A 39 -27.93 -5.32 -18.56
N THR A 40 -28.47 -5.96 -19.59
CA THR A 40 -29.46 -7.04 -19.48
C THR A 40 -28.86 -8.44 -19.56
N GLU A 41 -28.86 -9.19 -18.45
CA GLU A 41 -29.22 -10.62 -18.40
C GLU A 41 -29.29 -11.13 -16.94
N THR A 42 -30.10 -12.16 -16.68
CA THR A 42 -30.67 -12.41 -15.33
C THR A 42 -29.88 -13.44 -14.51
N THR A 43 -28.63 -13.13 -14.17
CA THR A 43 -27.92 -13.84 -13.08
C THR A 43 -28.19 -13.14 -11.74
N MET A 44 -28.77 -13.86 -10.76
CA MET A 44 -29.00 -13.31 -9.42
C MET A 44 -27.67 -13.11 -8.68
N LYS A 45 -27.20 -11.86 -8.65
CA LYS A 45 -26.04 -11.45 -7.86
C LYS A 45 -26.28 -11.69 -6.37
N ARG A 46 -25.21 -11.93 -5.63
CA ARG A 46 -25.25 -12.24 -4.19
C ARG A 46 -24.48 -11.19 -3.39
N PHE A 47 -24.78 -11.07 -2.11
CA PHE A 47 -23.92 -10.33 -1.18
C PHE A 47 -22.74 -11.22 -0.81
N ASN A 48 -21.50 -10.79 -1.06
CA ASN A 48 -20.34 -11.50 -0.54
C ASN A 48 -20.05 -11.05 0.91
N THR A 49 -19.78 -12.00 1.79
CA THR A 49 -19.35 -11.78 3.17
C THR A 49 -17.93 -12.29 3.45
N THR A 50 -17.28 -12.96 2.48
CA THR A 50 -15.95 -13.57 2.64
C THR A 50 -15.14 -13.50 1.33
N GLY A 51 -13.96 -12.86 1.38
CA GLY A 51 -13.10 -12.67 0.21
C GLY A 51 -13.48 -11.45 -0.66
N PRO A 52 -12.82 -11.26 -1.81
CA PRO A 52 -13.02 -10.08 -2.65
C PRO A 52 -14.42 -10.02 -3.29
N ILE A 53 -14.88 -8.80 -3.56
CA ILE A 53 -16.10 -8.56 -4.33
C ILE A 53 -15.77 -8.75 -5.82
N GLN A 54 -16.64 -9.48 -6.54
CA GLN A 54 -16.48 -9.77 -7.96
C GLN A 54 -17.66 -9.13 -8.68
N ASN A 55 -17.40 -8.16 -9.57
CA ASN A 55 -18.43 -7.23 -10.06
C ASN A 55 -19.50 -7.89 -10.95
N ASP A 56 -19.23 -9.07 -11.47
CA ASP A 56 -20.14 -9.93 -12.22
C ASP A 56 -21.14 -10.65 -11.31
N ILE A 57 -20.69 -11.40 -10.29
CA ILE A 57 -21.55 -12.25 -9.44
C ILE A 57 -21.97 -11.61 -8.11
N HIS A 58 -21.33 -10.52 -7.67
CA HIS A 58 -21.58 -9.88 -6.38
C HIS A 58 -22.15 -8.46 -6.52
N TYR A 59 -22.96 -8.05 -5.53
CA TYR A 59 -23.39 -6.65 -5.41
C TYR A 59 -22.20 -5.75 -5.08
N ALA A 60 -21.99 -4.71 -5.89
CA ALA A 60 -20.85 -3.80 -5.79
C ALA A 60 -21.26 -2.33 -5.96
N ILE A 61 -20.52 -1.45 -5.30
CA ILE A 61 -20.50 0.01 -5.52
C ILE A 61 -19.06 0.35 -5.90
N SER A 62 -18.85 1.19 -6.93
CA SER A 62 -17.53 1.66 -7.37
C SER A 62 -16.58 1.85 -6.18
N PRO A 63 -15.48 1.06 -6.05
CA PRO A 63 -14.66 1.09 -4.86
C PRO A 63 -14.07 2.49 -4.60
N LEU A 64 -13.65 3.15 -5.66
CA LEU A 64 -12.99 4.46 -5.66
C LEU A 64 -13.89 5.62 -5.19
N SER A 65 -15.22 5.55 -5.38
CA SER A 65 -16.13 6.63 -4.97
C SER A 65 -16.34 6.73 -3.44
N ARG A 66 -15.54 6.01 -2.66
CA ARG A 66 -15.44 6.09 -1.18
C ARG A 66 -14.27 6.95 -0.71
N TRP A 67 -13.37 7.30 -1.62
CA TRP A 67 -12.19 8.11 -1.35
C TRP A 67 -12.29 9.45 -2.07
N ASP A 68 -11.65 10.46 -1.51
CA ASP A 68 -11.36 11.69 -2.23
C ASP A 68 -10.26 11.35 -3.25
N MET A 69 -10.69 11.04 -4.48
CA MET A 69 -9.78 10.61 -5.54
C MET A 69 -8.91 11.76 -6.03
N ASP A 70 -9.38 12.99 -5.95
CA ASP A 70 -8.60 14.18 -6.28
C ASP A 70 -7.48 14.37 -5.24
N GLU A 71 -7.74 14.15 -3.94
CA GLU A 71 -6.71 14.12 -2.89
C GLU A 71 -5.71 12.97 -3.09
N ILE A 72 -6.17 11.75 -3.40
CA ILE A 72 -5.27 10.60 -3.64
C ILE A 72 -4.39 10.81 -4.89
N GLU A 73 -4.95 11.30 -5.99
CA GLU A 73 -4.20 11.59 -7.21
C GLU A 73 -3.19 12.73 -6.99
N ALA A 74 -3.57 13.78 -6.25
CA ALA A 74 -2.64 14.83 -5.84
C ALA A 74 -1.48 14.28 -5.00
N LEU A 75 -1.75 13.42 -3.99
CA LEU A 75 -0.71 12.80 -3.15
C LEU A 75 0.24 11.89 -3.95
N ILE A 76 -0.26 11.20 -4.98
CA ILE A 76 0.55 10.39 -5.91
C ILE A 76 1.40 11.27 -6.83
N VAL A 77 0.85 12.36 -7.38
CA VAL A 77 1.56 13.34 -8.21
C VAL A 77 2.65 14.06 -7.41
N GLU A 78 2.39 14.41 -6.15
CA GLU A 78 3.35 14.96 -5.20
C GLU A 78 4.35 13.91 -4.64
N ARG A 79 4.18 12.62 -4.99
CA ARG A 79 5.07 11.50 -4.60
C ARG A 79 5.18 11.33 -3.08
N GLN A 80 4.10 11.62 -2.35
CA GLN A 80 4.09 11.50 -0.89
C GLN A 80 4.01 10.04 -0.42
N TYR A 81 4.34 9.81 0.85
CA TYR A 81 3.89 8.62 1.59
C TYR A 81 2.63 9.00 2.35
N PHE A 82 1.50 8.35 2.04
CA PHE A 82 0.22 8.57 2.72
C PHE A 82 -0.32 7.26 3.32
N VAL A 83 -1.12 7.38 4.37
CA VAL A 83 -1.73 6.24 5.07
C VAL A 83 -3.25 6.32 4.92
N LEU A 84 -3.82 5.38 4.18
CA LEU A 84 -5.27 5.28 3.99
C LEU A 84 -5.94 4.71 5.25
N HIS A 85 -6.37 5.62 6.13
CA HIS A 85 -7.10 5.31 7.36
C HIS A 85 -8.55 4.88 7.05
N ALA A 86 -8.74 3.60 6.71
CA ALA A 86 -10.04 2.97 6.53
C ALA A 86 -10.39 2.06 7.73
N PRO A 87 -11.62 2.08 8.27
CA PRO A 87 -12.05 1.13 9.30
C PRO A 87 -12.01 -0.33 8.81
N ARG A 88 -11.87 -1.29 9.74
CA ARG A 88 -11.82 -2.73 9.41
C ARG A 88 -13.09 -3.18 8.67
N GLN A 89 -12.93 -4.15 7.76
CA GLN A 89 -13.99 -4.71 6.89
C GLN A 89 -14.70 -3.72 5.95
N THR A 90 -14.22 -2.48 5.76
CA THR A 90 -14.85 -1.50 4.84
C THR A 90 -14.57 -1.75 3.34
N GLY A 91 -13.89 -2.84 2.99
CA GLY A 91 -13.48 -3.13 1.61
C GLY A 91 -12.23 -2.37 1.16
N LYS A 92 -11.37 -1.95 2.10
CA LYS A 92 -10.07 -1.29 1.85
C LYS A 92 -9.27 -1.99 0.74
N THR A 93 -9.06 -3.30 0.85
CA THR A 93 -8.45 -4.17 -0.16
C THR A 93 -9.09 -4.01 -1.55
N SER A 94 -10.42 -4.09 -1.65
CA SER A 94 -11.15 -3.90 -2.91
C SER A 94 -10.99 -2.50 -3.50
N CYS A 95 -10.76 -1.48 -2.66
CA CYS A 95 -10.49 -0.11 -3.10
C CYS A 95 -9.03 0.07 -3.55
N LEU A 96 -8.06 -0.56 -2.87
CA LEU A 96 -6.65 -0.58 -3.28
C LEU A 96 -6.46 -1.34 -4.60
N LEU A 97 -7.16 -2.46 -4.80
CA LEU A 97 -7.17 -3.19 -6.06
C LEU A 97 -7.76 -2.34 -7.20
N ALA A 98 -8.91 -1.71 -7.00
CA ALA A 98 -9.48 -0.80 -8.01
C ALA A 98 -8.61 0.42 -8.30
N LEU A 99 -7.82 0.89 -7.31
CA LEU A 99 -6.85 1.97 -7.49
C LEU A 99 -5.65 1.51 -8.33
N MET A 100 -5.14 0.31 -8.05
CA MET A 100 -4.13 -0.36 -8.85
C MET A 100 -4.58 -0.51 -10.31
N ASP A 101 -5.81 -1.01 -10.52
CA ASP A 101 -6.40 -1.20 -11.85
C ASP A 101 -6.51 0.13 -12.62
N LYS A 102 -7.01 1.20 -11.98
CA LYS A 102 -7.09 2.55 -12.56
C LYS A 102 -5.72 3.10 -12.96
N LEU A 103 -4.76 3.11 -12.04
CA LEU A 103 -3.42 3.68 -12.26
C LEU A 103 -2.65 2.92 -13.35
N ASN A 104 -2.85 1.61 -13.46
CA ASN A 104 -2.27 0.79 -14.52
C ASN A 104 -2.96 1.01 -15.87
N ALA A 105 -4.30 1.14 -15.89
CA ALA A 105 -5.07 1.42 -17.11
C ALA A 105 -4.80 2.81 -17.69
N GLU A 106 -4.51 3.81 -16.85
CA GLU A 106 -4.08 5.15 -17.27
C GLU A 106 -2.69 5.18 -17.91
N GLY A 107 -1.86 4.15 -17.65
CA GLY A 107 -0.55 4.01 -18.27
C GLY A 107 0.54 4.98 -17.77
N ASN A 108 0.22 5.88 -16.85
CA ASN A 108 1.19 6.82 -16.27
C ASN A 108 2.14 6.15 -15.25
N TYR A 109 1.67 5.08 -14.60
CA TYR A 109 2.33 4.41 -13.49
C TYR A 109 2.48 2.90 -13.72
N THR A 110 3.19 2.26 -12.79
CA THR A 110 3.09 0.82 -12.51
C THR A 110 2.65 0.68 -11.05
N ALA A 111 1.35 0.49 -10.82
CA ALA A 111 0.80 0.30 -9.49
C ALA A 111 0.81 -1.19 -9.10
N LEU A 112 1.13 -1.50 -7.84
CA LEU A 112 1.05 -2.86 -7.30
C LEU A 112 0.39 -2.89 -5.93
N TYR A 113 -0.63 -3.72 -5.78
CA TYR A 113 -1.20 -4.13 -4.50
C TYR A 113 -0.39 -5.27 -3.87
N VAL A 114 -0.09 -5.17 -2.57
CA VAL A 114 0.53 -6.24 -1.78
C VAL A 114 -0.09 -6.31 -0.38
N ASN A 115 -0.72 -7.43 -0.03
CA ASN A 115 -1.06 -7.74 1.37
C ASN A 115 0.19 -8.26 2.09
N ILE A 116 0.57 -7.66 3.23
CA ILE A 116 1.71 -8.12 4.04
C ILE A 116 1.32 -8.79 5.37
N GLU A 117 0.02 -9.01 5.61
CA GLU A 117 -0.53 -9.82 6.71
C GLU A 117 0.19 -11.17 6.93
N PRO A 118 0.57 -11.97 5.90
CA PRO A 118 1.26 -13.24 6.14
C PRO A 118 2.59 -13.12 6.90
N ALA A 119 3.25 -11.95 6.84
CA ALA A 119 4.49 -11.72 7.58
C ALA A 119 4.27 -11.53 9.10
N GLN A 120 3.02 -11.32 9.57
CA GLN A 120 2.69 -11.35 11.00
C GLN A 120 3.05 -12.70 11.65
N ALA A 121 3.00 -13.81 10.89
CA ALA A 121 3.35 -15.14 11.39
C ALA A 121 4.80 -15.25 11.90
N ALA A 122 5.72 -14.41 11.38
CA ALA A 122 7.11 -14.35 11.83
C ALA A 122 7.29 -13.68 13.20
N ARG A 123 6.29 -12.94 13.69
CA ARG A 123 6.32 -12.16 14.94
C ARG A 123 7.54 -11.23 14.99
N GLU A 124 8.47 -11.46 15.92
CA GLU A 124 9.69 -10.67 16.11
C GLU A 124 10.88 -11.14 15.25
N ASN A 125 10.74 -12.24 14.51
CA ASN A 125 11.78 -12.68 13.57
C ASN A 125 11.76 -11.80 12.31
N VAL A 126 12.55 -10.73 12.35
CA VAL A 126 12.68 -9.75 11.25
C VAL A 126 13.17 -10.41 9.95
N GLU A 127 14.01 -11.45 10.02
CA GLU A 127 14.50 -12.16 8.83
C GLU A 127 13.38 -12.89 8.11
N ALA A 128 12.62 -13.73 8.84
CA ALA A 128 11.48 -14.44 8.29
C ALA A 128 10.38 -13.47 7.82
N GLY A 129 10.09 -12.42 8.61
CA GLY A 129 9.09 -11.41 8.24
C GLY A 129 9.46 -10.63 6.98
N MET A 130 10.73 -10.18 6.88
CA MET A 130 11.22 -9.49 5.68
C MET A 130 11.21 -10.39 4.45
N ARG A 131 11.59 -11.67 4.61
CA ARG A 131 11.54 -12.66 3.53
C ARG A 131 10.12 -12.84 3.02
N THR A 132 9.13 -12.99 3.90
CA THR A 132 7.71 -13.10 3.50
C THR A 132 7.20 -11.86 2.77
N ILE A 133 7.61 -10.65 3.18
CA ILE A 133 7.24 -9.41 2.48
C ILE A 133 7.86 -9.34 1.08
N ILE A 134 9.12 -9.72 0.95
CA ILE A 134 9.87 -9.74 -0.31
C ILE A 134 9.31 -10.78 -1.28
N ASP A 135 9.03 -12.00 -0.80
CA ASP A 135 8.38 -13.05 -1.57
C ASP A 135 6.98 -12.57 -2.03
N ALA A 136 6.17 -11.98 -1.14
CA ALA A 136 4.84 -11.46 -1.48
C ALA A 136 4.87 -10.32 -2.52
N ILE A 137 5.87 -9.43 -2.50
CA ILE A 137 6.04 -8.41 -3.55
C ILE A 137 6.28 -9.07 -4.91
N ALA A 138 7.14 -10.10 -4.97
CA ALA A 138 7.43 -10.81 -6.21
C ALA A 138 6.24 -11.64 -6.74
N GLU A 139 5.50 -12.31 -5.85
CA GLU A 139 4.31 -13.08 -6.21
C GLU A 139 3.20 -12.17 -6.76
N ASN A 140 2.93 -11.04 -6.10
CA ASN A 140 1.92 -10.08 -6.58
C ASN A 140 2.37 -9.36 -7.86
N ALA A 141 3.66 -9.01 -8.00
CA ALA A 141 4.20 -8.42 -9.23
C ALA A 141 4.04 -9.37 -10.43
N LYS A 142 4.33 -10.67 -10.23
CA LYS A 142 4.05 -11.70 -11.23
C LYS A 142 2.55 -11.86 -11.51
N HIS A 143 1.70 -11.80 -10.48
CA HIS A 143 0.26 -12.06 -10.63
C HIS A 143 -0.49 -10.92 -11.34
N TYR A 144 -0.23 -9.66 -10.97
CA TYR A 144 -0.97 -8.49 -11.45
C TYR A 144 -0.30 -7.75 -12.61
N LEU A 145 1.01 -7.93 -12.82
CA LEU A 145 1.80 -7.18 -13.82
C LEU A 145 2.56 -8.08 -14.82
N ASP A 146 2.51 -9.40 -14.66
CA ASP A 146 3.39 -10.39 -15.32
C ASP A 146 4.90 -10.06 -15.20
N ASP A 147 5.29 -9.30 -14.17
CA ASP A 147 6.69 -8.91 -13.97
C ASP A 147 7.48 -10.01 -13.25
N GLN A 148 7.82 -11.05 -14.02
CA GLN A 148 8.59 -12.20 -13.56
C GLN A 148 10.03 -11.85 -13.13
N ARG A 149 10.54 -10.65 -13.48
CA ARG A 149 11.91 -10.23 -13.16
C ARG A 149 12.11 -10.05 -11.65
N VAL A 150 11.09 -9.54 -10.95
CA VAL A 150 11.12 -9.29 -9.51
C VAL A 150 11.46 -10.58 -8.75
N GLY A 151 10.81 -11.70 -9.09
CA GLY A 151 11.08 -13.01 -8.48
C GLY A 151 12.49 -13.55 -8.75
N VAL A 152 13.07 -13.29 -9.92
CA VAL A 152 14.47 -13.63 -10.21
C VAL A 152 15.41 -12.83 -9.30
N TRP A 153 15.11 -11.54 -9.08
CA TRP A 153 15.93 -10.69 -8.21
C TRP A 153 15.84 -11.06 -6.74
N VAL A 154 14.69 -11.55 -6.24
CA VAL A 154 14.53 -11.98 -4.84
C VAL A 154 15.61 -12.96 -4.40
N HIS A 155 15.92 -13.97 -5.21
CA HIS A 155 16.94 -14.96 -4.91
C HIS A 155 18.38 -14.39 -4.87
N GLN A 156 18.63 -13.28 -5.55
CA GLN A 156 19.89 -12.54 -5.48
C GLN A 156 19.91 -11.62 -4.24
N ILE A 157 18.86 -10.81 -4.08
CA ILE A 157 18.72 -9.83 -3.00
C ILE A 157 18.84 -10.48 -1.61
N LEU A 158 18.17 -11.62 -1.39
CA LEU A 158 18.20 -12.35 -0.11
C LEU A 158 19.52 -13.08 0.17
N ARG A 159 20.48 -13.09 -0.76
CA ARG A 159 21.83 -13.63 -0.58
C ARG A 159 22.88 -12.54 -0.40
N GLU A 160 22.71 -11.42 -1.09
CA GLU A 160 23.66 -10.29 -1.09
C GLU A 160 23.39 -9.29 0.05
N PHE A 161 22.12 -9.12 0.45
CA PHE A 161 21.70 -8.10 1.43
C PHE A 161 21.10 -8.72 2.69
N ASN A 162 21.34 -8.07 3.82
CA ASN A 162 20.78 -8.48 5.10
C ASN A 162 19.28 -8.06 5.21
N PRO A 163 18.49 -8.66 6.14
CA PRO A 163 17.07 -8.36 6.28
C PRO A 163 16.71 -6.90 6.67
N TYR A 164 17.69 -6.07 7.03
CA TYR A 164 17.51 -4.65 7.33
C TYR A 164 17.82 -3.73 6.13
N SER A 165 18.20 -4.29 4.97
CA SER A 165 18.38 -3.55 3.71
C SER A 165 17.83 -4.26 2.45
N ALA A 166 17.43 -5.53 2.54
CA ALA A 166 16.95 -6.31 1.40
C ALA A 166 15.73 -5.70 0.69
N LEU A 167 14.72 -5.21 1.42
CA LEU A 167 13.52 -4.59 0.82
C LEU A 167 13.88 -3.26 0.15
N GLN A 168 14.77 -2.46 0.75
CA GLN A 168 15.27 -1.24 0.11
C GLN A 168 15.95 -1.56 -1.22
N ASN A 169 16.82 -2.57 -1.27
CA ASN A 169 17.55 -2.91 -2.49
C ASN A 169 16.67 -3.55 -3.57
N LEU A 170 15.64 -4.34 -3.20
CA LEU A 170 14.64 -4.85 -4.15
C LEU A 170 13.88 -3.70 -4.81
N LEU A 171 13.30 -2.80 -4.01
CA LEU A 171 12.50 -1.67 -4.50
C LEU A 171 13.36 -0.68 -5.29
N ALA A 172 14.59 -0.42 -4.84
CA ALA A 172 15.53 0.45 -5.55
C ALA A 172 16.05 -0.14 -6.86
N ARG A 173 16.11 -1.47 -6.98
CA ARG A 173 16.34 -2.14 -8.26
C ARG A 173 15.13 -2.03 -9.17
N TRP A 174 13.94 -2.34 -8.65
CA TRP A 174 12.72 -2.37 -9.43
C TRP A 174 12.40 -1.00 -10.06
N SER A 175 12.46 0.11 -9.31
CA SER A 175 12.21 1.44 -9.89
C SER A 175 13.25 1.90 -10.92
N ARG A 176 14.48 1.35 -10.93
CA ARG A 176 15.48 1.62 -11.97
C ARG A 176 15.29 0.78 -13.23
N GLU A 177 14.78 -0.45 -13.09
CA GLU A 177 14.54 -1.37 -14.21
C GLU A 177 13.08 -1.29 -14.74
N ASN A 178 12.17 -0.58 -14.07
CA ASN A 178 10.79 -0.40 -14.49
C ASN A 178 10.61 0.85 -15.38
N PRO A 179 9.89 0.78 -16.52
CA PRO A 179 9.78 1.90 -17.46
C PRO A 179 8.90 3.08 -16.98
N ARG A 180 8.33 3.01 -15.78
CA ARG A 180 7.41 4.00 -15.19
C ARG A 180 7.66 4.14 -13.69
N PRO A 181 7.27 5.27 -13.06
CA PRO A 181 7.21 5.37 -11.60
C PRO A 181 6.29 4.32 -11.00
N ILE A 182 6.70 3.72 -9.89
CA ILE A 182 5.97 2.62 -9.23
C ILE A 182 5.11 3.19 -8.09
N VAL A 183 3.86 2.73 -7.99
CA VAL A 183 2.95 3.06 -6.87
C VAL A 183 2.70 1.79 -6.05
N LEU A 184 3.38 1.64 -4.92
CA LEU A 184 3.30 0.46 -4.07
C LEU A 184 2.21 0.62 -2.99
N LEU A 185 1.13 -0.16 -3.12
CA LEU A 185 -0.03 -0.15 -2.24
C LEU A 185 0.07 -1.30 -1.24
N LEU A 186 0.60 -1.02 -0.05
CA LEU A 186 0.75 -1.99 1.04
C LEU A 186 -0.53 -2.08 1.90
N ASP A 187 -1.13 -3.26 2.00
CA ASP A 187 -2.31 -3.53 2.84
C ASP A 187 -1.95 -4.30 4.12
N GLU A 188 -2.80 -4.18 5.14
CA GLU A 188 -2.67 -4.80 6.47
C GLU A 188 -1.31 -4.57 7.17
N VAL A 189 -0.64 -3.45 6.90
CA VAL A 189 0.64 -3.06 7.53
C VAL A 189 0.56 -2.99 9.06
N ASP A 190 -0.62 -2.68 9.63
CA ASP A 190 -0.86 -2.65 11.08
C ASP A 190 -0.95 -4.04 11.74
N THR A 191 -0.91 -5.13 10.96
CA THR A 191 -0.74 -6.50 11.49
C THR A 191 0.69 -6.79 11.93
N LEU A 192 1.69 -6.08 11.38
CA LEU A 192 3.09 -6.26 11.74
C LEU A 192 3.39 -5.71 13.13
N ILE A 193 4.18 -6.46 13.91
CA ILE A 193 4.50 -6.12 15.30
C ILE A 193 6.01 -6.01 15.53
N GLY A 194 6.38 -5.31 16.59
CA GLY A 194 7.76 -5.23 17.10
C GLY A 194 8.79 -4.77 16.07
N TYR A 195 9.95 -5.43 16.07
CA TYR A 195 11.08 -5.08 15.21
C TYR A 195 10.80 -5.25 13.71
N THR A 196 9.88 -6.12 13.31
CA THR A 196 9.54 -6.37 11.91
C THR A 196 8.91 -5.13 11.26
N LEU A 197 7.90 -4.53 11.90
CA LEU A 197 7.29 -3.26 11.46
C LEU A 197 8.33 -2.13 11.42
N ILE A 198 9.17 -2.03 12.46
CA ILE A 198 10.20 -0.99 12.56
C ILE A 198 11.25 -1.13 11.43
N SER A 199 11.61 -2.36 11.04
CA SER A 199 12.55 -2.62 9.94
C SER A 199 11.96 -2.18 8.59
N VAL A 200 10.71 -2.54 8.30
CA VAL A 200 10.00 -2.15 7.07
C VAL A 200 9.92 -0.63 6.93
N LEU A 201 9.42 0.06 7.97
CA LEU A 201 9.27 1.52 7.95
C LEU A 201 10.62 2.25 7.84
N ARG A 202 11.70 1.69 8.38
CA ARG A 202 13.06 2.25 8.23
C ARG A 202 13.59 2.06 6.80
N GLN A 203 13.39 0.91 6.18
CA GLN A 203 13.84 0.63 4.81
C GLN A 203 13.10 1.49 3.77
N LEU A 204 11.77 1.63 3.91
CA LEU A 204 10.97 2.54 3.08
C LEU A 204 11.42 3.99 3.24
N ARG A 205 11.66 4.45 4.49
CA ARG A 205 12.16 5.81 4.75
C ARG A 205 13.58 6.04 4.20
N ALA A 206 14.43 5.01 4.15
CA ALA A 206 15.81 5.13 3.68
C ALA A 206 15.91 5.43 2.18
N GLY A 207 15.01 4.90 1.35
CA GLY A 207 14.96 5.19 -0.09
C GLY A 207 14.32 6.53 -0.47
N TYR A 208 13.84 7.33 0.50
CA TYR A 208 13.09 8.57 0.21
C TYR A 208 13.90 9.63 -0.53
N THR A 209 15.23 9.66 -0.37
CA THR A 209 16.14 10.55 -1.12
C THR A 209 16.25 10.21 -2.60
N ASP A 210 15.91 8.97 -2.96
CA ASP A 210 16.22 8.38 -4.27
C ASP A 210 14.97 8.37 -5.17
N ARG A 211 13.83 8.85 -4.64
CA ARG A 211 12.56 9.05 -5.35
C ARG A 211 12.64 10.16 -6.41
N PRO A 212 11.98 10.03 -7.58
CA PRO A 212 11.30 8.84 -8.10
C PRO A 212 12.24 7.93 -8.93
N ALA A 213 13.49 8.36 -9.18
CA ALA A 213 14.35 7.78 -10.23
C ALA A 213 14.96 6.43 -9.84
N ALA A 214 15.09 6.15 -8.55
CA ALA A 214 15.63 4.90 -8.04
C ALA A 214 14.91 4.39 -6.77
N TYR A 215 13.68 4.84 -6.52
CA TYR A 215 12.82 4.30 -5.46
C TYR A 215 11.33 4.58 -5.76
N PRO A 216 10.39 3.67 -5.41
CA PRO A 216 8.95 3.94 -5.46
C PRO A 216 8.56 4.98 -4.40
#